data_AF-A0A2V7T3J6-F1
#
_entry.id   AF-A0A2V7T3J6-F1
#
_cell.length_a   1.000
_cell.length_b   1.000
_cell.length_c   1.000
_cell.angle_alpha   90.00
_cell.angle_beta   90.00
_cell.angle_gamma   90.00
#
_symmetry.space_group_name_H-M   'P 1'
#
loop_
_entity.id
_entity.type
_entity.pdbx_description
1 polymer ?
#
loop_
_entity_poly.entity_id
_entity_poly.type
_entity_poly.pdbx_seq_one_letter_code
_entity_poly.pdbx_strand_id
1 'polypeptide(L)'
;MPHTRHGGPARAIACLLALTSGTGAVIAAPAQTGSTPEHLTADTRKQTVAGASFIAPADWTFSVRDPATILAAPEGDSRIALVDVRAPSADSAVALAWAAYLPAHTWPLKVVTRQPDKDGWSDRRSYDYQTSPNEKRGVSLLTQRAGDVWTVVVYDMIDATGEKRLAAVQLVFDRLLPKGFTRESFAGRKVATLDAARLARLSTFTEQAMQELGIPGVAVGIVQKGKVVFADGFGVRELGKPEKPDASTLFMVASNTKALTTLMLAKLVEANRFGWETPVTSLLPSFKLGDTAITRQVLVKHLICACTGLPRQDLEWLFEFKDATPESALRTLGTMQPTSKFGQTFQYSNPMAAAAGYTGG
;
A
#
# COMPACT_ATOMS: atom_id res chain seq x y z
N MET A 1 29.64 -23.43 -93.19
CA MET A 1 28.98 -24.39 -94.11
C MET A 1 29.12 -25.79 -93.51
N PRO A 2 28.11 -26.66 -93.65
CA PRO A 2 27.14 -26.98 -92.58
C PRO A 2 27.24 -28.49 -92.19
N HIS A 3 26.53 -29.08 -91.22
CA HIS A 3 25.07 -29.21 -91.10
C HIS A 3 24.68 -29.93 -89.77
N THR A 4 23.61 -29.42 -89.11
CA THR A 4 22.46 -30.10 -88.42
C THR A 4 22.66 -31.22 -87.38
N ARG A 5 21.74 -31.55 -86.44
CA ARG A 5 20.69 -30.93 -85.58
C ARG A 5 19.97 -32.11 -84.86
N HIS A 6 19.14 -31.81 -83.86
CA HIS A 6 18.21 -32.64 -83.05
C HIS A 6 18.79 -33.18 -81.73
N GLY A 7 18.21 -33.02 -80.54
CA GLY A 7 16.91 -32.49 -80.10
C GLY A 7 16.26 -33.44 -79.07
N GLY A 8 16.03 -33.01 -77.82
CA GLY A 8 15.19 -33.73 -76.84
C GLY A 8 15.71 -33.70 -75.38
N PRO A 9 14.84 -33.76 -74.35
CA PRO A 9 14.78 -32.70 -73.33
C PRO A 9 15.40 -33.01 -71.95
N ALA A 10 15.47 -31.94 -71.16
CA ALA A 10 16.17 -31.74 -69.89
C ALA A 10 15.79 -32.67 -68.74
N ARG A 11 16.81 -33.01 -67.94
CA ARG A 11 16.71 -33.62 -66.60
C ARG A 11 16.60 -32.54 -65.53
N ALA A 12 15.67 -32.68 -64.60
CA ALA A 12 15.81 -32.14 -63.25
C ALA A 12 15.11 -33.06 -62.24
N ILE A 13 15.88 -33.50 -61.26
CA ILE A 13 15.54 -34.47 -60.22
C ILE A 13 14.56 -33.83 -59.23
N ALA A 14 13.48 -34.54 -58.93
CA ALA A 14 12.45 -34.13 -57.99
C ALA A 14 13.01 -34.01 -56.56
N CYS A 15 12.87 -32.82 -55.96
CA CYS A 15 13.03 -32.59 -54.53
C CYS A 15 11.62 -32.40 -53.96
N LEU A 16 11.18 -33.32 -53.10
CA LEU A 16 9.86 -33.27 -52.45
C LEU A 16 9.78 -32.03 -51.54
N LEU A 17 8.93 -31.07 -51.89
CA LEU A 17 8.38 -30.08 -50.96
C LEU A 17 7.13 -30.68 -50.34
N ALA A 18 7.26 -31.26 -49.14
CA ALA A 18 6.13 -31.59 -48.31
C ALA A 18 5.62 -30.32 -47.62
N LEU A 19 4.53 -29.76 -48.14
CA LEU A 19 3.67 -28.80 -47.44
C LEU A 19 3.02 -29.53 -46.26
N THR A 20 3.59 -29.42 -45.06
CA THR A 20 2.88 -29.78 -43.84
C THR A 20 2.04 -28.59 -43.40
N SER A 21 0.76 -28.61 -43.77
CA SER A 21 -0.29 -27.83 -43.12
C SER A 21 -0.42 -28.31 -41.68
N GLY A 22 0.38 -27.75 -40.78
CA GLY A 22 0.17 -27.86 -39.36
C GLY A 22 -1.04 -27.01 -38.98
N THR A 23 -2.23 -27.62 -38.98
CA THR A 23 -3.35 -27.13 -38.18
C THR A 23 -2.94 -27.24 -36.71
N GLY A 24 -2.21 -26.23 -36.24
CA GLY A 24 -2.07 -25.96 -34.82
C GLY A 24 -3.49 -25.75 -34.30
N ALA A 25 -4.03 -26.77 -33.64
CA ALA A 25 -5.28 -26.64 -32.92
C ALA A 25 -5.11 -25.46 -31.97
N VAL A 26 -5.83 -24.37 -32.26
CA VAL A 26 -6.04 -23.31 -31.29
C VAL A 26 -6.80 -23.99 -30.16
N ILE A 27 -6.08 -24.35 -29.11
CA ILE A 27 -6.70 -24.74 -27.85
C ILE A 27 -7.43 -23.47 -27.41
N ALA A 28 -8.75 -23.47 -27.60
CA ALA A 28 -9.61 -22.45 -27.03
C ALA A 28 -9.25 -22.36 -25.54
N ALA A 29 -8.93 -21.15 -25.07
CA ALA A 29 -8.70 -20.90 -23.66
C ALA A 29 -9.87 -21.53 -22.86
N PRO A 30 -9.58 -22.27 -21.77
CA PRO A 30 -10.65 -22.88 -20.99
C PRO A 30 -11.66 -21.80 -20.60
N ALA A 31 -12.95 -22.11 -20.72
CA ALA A 31 -14.02 -21.22 -20.30
C ALA A 31 -13.74 -20.77 -18.86
N GLN A 32 -13.63 -19.46 -18.64
CA GLN A 32 -13.37 -18.90 -17.32
C GLN A 32 -14.47 -19.36 -16.36
N THR A 33 -14.10 -20.19 -15.40
CA THR A 33 -14.99 -20.64 -14.32
C THR A 33 -15.18 -19.48 -13.35
N GLY A 34 -16.20 -18.68 -13.60
CA GLY A 34 -16.58 -17.56 -12.75
C GLY A 34 -17.34 -18.03 -11.51
N SER A 35 -16.98 -17.54 -10.32
CA SER A 35 -17.85 -17.66 -9.14
C SER A 35 -18.93 -16.58 -9.17
N THR A 36 -20.07 -16.84 -8.54
CA THR A 36 -21.05 -15.78 -8.25
C THR A 36 -20.41 -14.74 -7.34
N PRO A 37 -20.59 -13.43 -7.61
CA PRO A 37 -20.11 -12.37 -6.72
C PRO A 37 -20.76 -12.46 -5.33
N GLU A 38 -19.95 -12.37 -4.28
CA GLU A 38 -20.32 -12.46 -2.88
C GLU A 38 -20.09 -11.11 -2.21
N HIS A 39 -21.14 -10.49 -1.65
CA HIS A 39 -20.99 -9.27 -0.84
C HIS A 39 -20.61 -9.65 0.60
N LEU A 40 -19.50 -9.11 1.09
CA LEU A 40 -18.94 -9.45 2.40
C LEU A 40 -19.47 -8.51 3.48
N THR A 41 -20.04 -9.05 4.56
CA THR A 41 -20.55 -8.25 5.68
C THR A 41 -19.52 -7.99 6.79
N ALA A 42 -18.34 -8.62 6.70
CA ALA A 42 -17.26 -8.51 7.66
C ALA A 42 -15.92 -8.79 6.98
N ASP A 43 -14.82 -8.32 7.59
CA ASP A 43 -13.47 -8.66 7.17
C ASP A 43 -13.30 -10.18 7.20
N THR A 44 -13.12 -10.78 6.03
CA THR A 44 -13.20 -12.24 5.86
C THR A 44 -11.89 -12.77 5.30
N ARG A 45 -11.33 -13.81 5.95
CA ARG A 45 -10.19 -14.53 5.38
C ARG A 45 -10.62 -15.24 4.10
N LYS A 46 -9.93 -14.95 3.00
CA LYS A 46 -10.12 -15.59 1.70
C LYS A 46 -8.78 -16.12 1.18
N GLN A 47 -8.83 -16.85 0.07
CA GLN A 47 -7.66 -17.35 -0.63
C GLN A 47 -7.73 -16.96 -2.10
N THR A 48 -6.57 -16.73 -2.71
CA THR A 48 -6.44 -16.64 -4.16
C THR A 48 -6.56 -18.02 -4.80
N VAL A 49 -6.59 -18.09 -6.13
CA VAL A 49 -6.73 -19.36 -6.88
C VAL A 49 -5.61 -20.35 -6.55
N ALA A 50 -4.37 -19.89 -6.42
CA ALA A 50 -3.22 -20.71 -6.03
C ALA A 50 -3.09 -20.91 -4.51
N GLY A 51 -3.98 -20.34 -3.70
CA GLY A 51 -4.07 -20.57 -2.26
C GLY A 51 -3.26 -19.60 -1.39
N ALA A 52 -2.81 -18.45 -1.93
CA ALA A 52 -2.29 -17.38 -1.10
C ALA A 52 -3.43 -16.83 -0.22
N SER A 53 -3.21 -16.71 1.09
CA SER A 53 -4.25 -16.24 2.01
C SER A 53 -4.24 -14.73 2.11
N PHE A 54 -5.42 -14.09 2.21
CA PHE A 54 -5.55 -12.66 2.47
C PHE A 54 -6.82 -12.37 3.28
N ILE A 55 -6.99 -11.10 3.69
CA ILE A 55 -8.24 -10.63 4.29
C ILE A 55 -8.97 -9.76 3.26
N ALA A 56 -10.16 -10.20 2.86
CA ALA A 56 -11.07 -9.44 2.03
C ALA A 56 -11.86 -8.47 2.94
N PRO A 57 -11.87 -7.15 2.67
CA PRO A 57 -12.50 -6.19 3.56
C PRO A 57 -14.02 -6.33 3.60
N ALA A 58 -14.62 -5.97 4.74
CA ALA A 58 -16.07 -5.79 4.86
C ALA A 58 -16.61 -4.79 3.83
N ASP A 59 -17.86 -4.97 3.43
CA ASP A 59 -18.62 -4.24 2.41
C ASP A 59 -18.14 -4.44 0.96
N TRP A 60 -17.02 -5.11 0.72
CA TRP A 60 -16.54 -5.36 -0.64
C TRP A 60 -17.23 -6.55 -1.27
N THR A 61 -17.22 -6.59 -2.61
CA THR A 61 -17.71 -7.75 -3.36
C THR A 61 -16.54 -8.62 -3.78
N PHE A 62 -16.55 -9.88 -3.38
CA PHE A 62 -15.57 -10.90 -3.73
C PHE A 62 -16.06 -11.74 -4.91
N SER A 63 -15.19 -12.04 -5.86
CA SER A 63 -15.48 -12.98 -6.94
C SER A 63 -14.20 -13.61 -7.48
N VAL A 64 -14.31 -14.76 -8.12
CA VAL A 64 -13.20 -15.44 -8.79
C VAL A 64 -13.52 -15.58 -10.26
N ARG A 65 -12.55 -15.27 -11.10
CA ARG A 65 -12.54 -15.50 -12.54
C ARG A 65 -11.14 -16.01 -12.89
N ASP A 66 -10.94 -17.32 -12.74
CA ASP A 66 -9.64 -17.99 -12.84
C ASP A 66 -8.81 -17.45 -14.03
N PRO A 67 -7.56 -16.98 -13.81
CA PRO A 67 -6.76 -17.00 -12.56
C PRO A 67 -6.90 -15.80 -11.61
N ALA A 68 -7.84 -14.89 -11.88
CA ALA A 68 -8.02 -13.68 -11.09
C ALA A 68 -9.00 -13.88 -9.93
N THR A 69 -8.56 -13.51 -8.72
CA THR A 69 -9.44 -13.25 -7.57
C THR A 69 -9.70 -11.76 -7.50
N ILE A 70 -10.96 -11.32 -7.61
CA ILE A 70 -11.33 -9.92 -7.78
C ILE A 70 -12.11 -9.42 -6.57
N LEU A 71 -11.67 -8.29 -6.01
CA LEU A 71 -12.34 -7.53 -4.98
C LEU A 71 -12.83 -6.22 -5.59
N ALA A 72 -14.14 -6.05 -5.71
CA ALA A 72 -14.74 -4.79 -6.14
C ALA A 72 -15.09 -3.92 -4.94
N ALA A 73 -14.66 -2.65 -4.99
CA ALA A 73 -14.97 -1.67 -3.97
C ALA A 73 -16.49 -1.37 -3.95
N PRO A 74 -17.05 -0.98 -2.79
CA PRO A 74 -18.49 -0.68 -2.66
C PRO A 74 -18.99 0.43 -3.60
N GLU A 75 -18.09 1.33 -3.99
CA GLU A 75 -18.36 2.42 -4.93
C GLU A 75 -18.64 1.94 -6.37
N GLY A 76 -18.26 0.69 -6.72
CA GLY A 76 -18.54 0.06 -8.01
C GLY A 76 -17.58 0.45 -9.16
N ASP A 77 -16.69 1.42 -8.94
CA ASP A 77 -15.80 2.00 -9.95
C ASP A 77 -14.34 1.50 -9.88
N SER A 78 -14.01 0.73 -8.84
CA SER A 78 -12.65 0.42 -8.45
C SER A 78 -12.52 -1.05 -8.03
N ARG A 79 -11.37 -1.65 -8.32
CA ARG A 79 -11.10 -3.07 -8.05
C ARG A 79 -9.66 -3.31 -7.63
N ILE A 80 -9.49 -4.37 -6.84
CA ILE A 80 -8.21 -5.06 -6.68
C ILE A 80 -8.36 -6.42 -7.36
N ALA A 81 -7.37 -6.85 -8.14
CA ALA A 81 -7.29 -8.23 -8.60
C ALA A 81 -6.01 -8.89 -8.10
N LEU A 82 -6.12 -10.10 -7.58
CA LEU A 82 -5.02 -10.96 -7.19
C LEU A 82 -4.95 -12.09 -8.20
N VAL A 83 -3.98 -12.04 -9.11
CA VAL A 83 -3.90 -12.95 -10.25
C VAL A 83 -2.73 -13.90 -10.08
N ASP A 84 -3.02 -15.20 -9.99
CA ASP A 84 -1.99 -16.22 -9.80
C ASP A 84 -1.59 -16.84 -11.13
N VAL A 85 -0.32 -16.73 -11.50
CA VAL A 85 0.17 -17.22 -12.79
C VAL A 85 1.52 -17.92 -12.64
N ARG A 86 1.78 -18.88 -13.52
CA ARG A 86 3.10 -19.48 -13.70
C ARG A 86 3.75 -18.84 -14.91
N ALA A 87 4.89 -18.19 -14.70
CA ALA A 87 5.59 -17.42 -15.72
C ALA A 87 7.10 -17.48 -15.49
N PRO A 88 7.92 -17.42 -16.56
CA PRO A 88 9.37 -17.46 -16.44
C PRO A 88 9.97 -16.18 -15.82
N SER A 89 9.23 -15.07 -15.79
CA SER A 89 9.67 -13.79 -15.26
C SER A 89 8.51 -12.96 -14.70
N ALA A 90 8.84 -11.94 -13.91
CA ALA A 90 7.87 -10.96 -13.42
C ALA A 90 7.15 -10.23 -14.57
N ASP A 91 7.85 -9.90 -15.65
CA ASP A 91 7.28 -9.17 -16.78
C ASP A 91 6.29 -10.06 -17.57
N SER A 92 6.60 -11.35 -17.73
CA SER A 92 5.67 -12.30 -18.30
C SER A 92 4.47 -12.54 -17.37
N ALA A 93 4.66 -12.50 -16.05
CA ALA A 93 3.56 -12.57 -15.09
C ALA A 93 2.61 -11.36 -15.20
N VAL A 94 3.15 -10.15 -15.36
CA VAL A 94 2.37 -8.92 -15.63
C VAL A 94 1.53 -9.05 -16.89
N ALA A 95 2.12 -9.54 -17.99
CA ALA A 95 1.39 -9.73 -19.25
C ALA A 95 0.21 -10.71 -19.10
N LEU A 96 0.44 -11.84 -18.42
CA LEU A 96 -0.62 -12.81 -18.14
C LEU A 96 -1.69 -12.25 -17.18
N ALA A 97 -1.29 -11.45 -16.19
CA ALA A 97 -2.20 -10.82 -15.26
C ALA A 97 -3.15 -9.83 -15.95
N TRP A 98 -2.63 -9.00 -16.84
CA TRP A 98 -3.45 -8.11 -17.66
C TRP A 98 -4.41 -8.88 -18.58
N ALA A 99 -3.92 -9.92 -19.24
CA ALA A 99 -4.77 -10.76 -20.10
C ALA A 99 -5.95 -11.39 -19.33
N ALA A 100 -5.73 -11.78 -18.07
CA ALA A 100 -6.77 -12.36 -17.20
C ALA A 100 -7.70 -11.30 -16.58
N TYR A 101 -7.19 -10.13 -16.20
CA TYR A 101 -7.94 -9.09 -15.50
C TYR A 101 -8.65 -8.11 -16.45
N LEU A 102 -7.91 -7.49 -17.36
CA LEU A 102 -8.39 -6.43 -18.24
C LEU A 102 -7.56 -6.39 -19.53
N PRO A 103 -7.78 -7.31 -20.49
CA PRO A 103 -6.94 -7.43 -21.69
C PRO A 103 -6.99 -6.20 -22.60
N ALA A 104 -8.05 -5.39 -22.50
CA ALA A 104 -8.26 -4.20 -23.31
C ALA A 104 -7.66 -2.91 -22.69
N HIS A 105 -6.81 -3.02 -21.66
CA HIS A 105 -6.17 -1.84 -21.05
C HIS A 105 -5.24 -1.12 -22.05
N THR A 106 -5.12 0.20 -21.92
CA THR A 106 -4.30 1.03 -22.82
C THR A 106 -3.25 1.87 -22.07
N TRP A 107 -3.20 1.77 -20.74
CA TRP A 107 -2.28 2.57 -19.93
C TRP A 107 -0.82 2.24 -20.23
N PRO A 108 0.01 3.23 -20.60
CA PRO A 108 1.45 3.04 -20.77
C PRO A 108 2.13 2.72 -19.44
N LEU A 109 3.11 1.81 -19.46
CA LEU A 109 3.98 1.58 -18.31
C LEU A 109 4.87 2.80 -18.07
N LYS A 110 4.85 3.35 -16.85
CA LYS A 110 5.62 4.54 -16.47
C LYS A 110 6.96 4.17 -15.85
N VAL A 111 6.97 3.30 -14.85
CA VAL A 111 8.18 2.92 -14.13
C VAL A 111 8.06 1.52 -13.53
N VAL A 112 9.19 0.81 -13.47
CA VAL A 112 9.32 -0.46 -12.76
C VAL A 112 10.34 -0.30 -11.64
N THR A 113 9.95 -0.63 -10.43
CA THR A 113 10.80 -0.48 -9.24
C THR A 113 10.92 -1.81 -8.51
N ARG A 114 12.15 -2.25 -8.21
CA ARG A 114 12.38 -3.44 -7.38
C ARG A 114 11.92 -3.17 -5.95
N GLN A 115 11.24 -4.14 -5.36
CA GLN A 115 10.82 -4.12 -3.96
C GLN A 115 11.64 -5.16 -3.17
N PRO A 116 12.00 -4.89 -1.90
CA PRO A 116 12.62 -5.88 -1.04
C PRO A 116 11.72 -7.09 -0.82
N ASP A 117 12.31 -8.26 -0.64
CA ASP A 117 11.59 -9.47 -0.23
C ASP A 117 10.92 -9.24 1.13
N LYS A 118 9.69 -9.76 1.30
CA LYS A 118 8.87 -9.50 2.50
C LYS A 118 7.87 -10.63 2.71
N ASP A 119 7.68 -11.06 3.96
CA ASP A 119 6.60 -11.99 4.34
C ASP A 119 6.55 -13.31 3.51
N GLY A 120 7.73 -13.85 3.17
CA GLY A 120 7.84 -15.09 2.38
C GLY A 120 7.68 -14.89 0.86
N TRP A 121 7.49 -13.66 0.40
CA TRP A 121 7.50 -13.29 -1.02
C TRP A 121 8.89 -12.88 -1.47
N SER A 122 9.30 -13.36 -2.64
CA SER A 122 10.56 -13.02 -3.30
C SER A 122 10.36 -12.31 -4.64
N ASP A 123 11.44 -11.77 -5.20
CA ASP A 123 11.52 -11.20 -6.56
C ASP A 123 10.47 -10.13 -6.85
N ARG A 124 10.16 -9.31 -5.82
CA ARG A 124 9.05 -8.37 -5.85
C ARG A 124 9.35 -7.15 -6.73
N ARG A 125 8.38 -6.73 -7.54
CA ARG A 125 8.49 -5.52 -8.39
C ARG A 125 7.17 -4.75 -8.46
N SER A 126 7.25 -3.44 -8.36
CA SER A 126 6.14 -2.52 -8.62
C SER A 126 6.20 -2.06 -10.08
N TYR A 127 5.06 -2.04 -10.76
CA TYR A 127 4.85 -1.56 -12.11
C TYR A 127 3.80 -0.46 -12.04
N ASP A 128 4.21 0.78 -12.17
CA ASP A 128 3.31 1.92 -12.12
C ASP A 128 2.95 2.36 -13.54
N TYR A 129 1.66 2.57 -13.79
CA TYR A 129 1.14 2.93 -15.11
C TYR A 129 0.76 4.41 -15.17
N GLN A 130 0.84 4.98 -16.36
CA GLN A 130 0.41 6.35 -16.61
C GLN A 130 -1.09 6.36 -16.94
N THR A 131 -1.85 7.04 -16.11
CA THR A 131 -3.26 7.36 -16.33
C THR A 131 -3.42 8.83 -16.69
N SER A 132 -4.48 9.18 -17.40
CA SER A 132 -4.77 10.58 -17.71
C SER A 132 -5.41 11.29 -16.51
N PRO A 133 -5.21 12.61 -16.33
CA PRO A 133 -5.90 13.38 -15.29
C PRO A 133 -7.44 13.30 -15.38
N ASN A 134 -7.97 13.04 -16.58
CA ASN A 134 -9.42 12.90 -16.80
C ASN A 134 -9.99 11.62 -16.20
N GLU A 135 -9.19 10.55 -16.13
CA GLU A 135 -9.61 9.29 -15.53
C GLU A 135 -9.63 9.35 -14.01
N LYS A 136 -8.81 10.22 -13.39
CA LYS A 136 -8.65 10.36 -11.93
C LYS A 136 -8.48 8.98 -11.27
N ARG A 137 -7.54 8.21 -11.80
CA ARG A 137 -7.38 6.79 -11.53
C ARG A 137 -5.91 6.48 -11.26
N GLY A 138 -5.64 5.67 -10.25
CA GLY A 138 -4.35 5.05 -10.02
C GLY A 138 -4.37 3.63 -10.54
N VAL A 139 -3.36 3.27 -11.34
CA VAL A 139 -3.16 1.91 -11.83
C VAL A 139 -1.72 1.47 -11.57
N SER A 140 -1.56 0.39 -10.81
CA SER A 140 -0.26 -0.23 -10.57
C SER A 140 -0.37 -1.73 -10.33
N LEU A 141 0.70 -2.46 -10.65
CA LEU A 141 0.84 -3.89 -10.37
C LEU A 141 2.00 -4.12 -9.41
N LEU A 142 1.80 -4.99 -8.43
CA LEU A 142 2.88 -5.57 -7.63
C LEU A 142 3.01 -7.05 -7.96
N THR A 143 4.13 -7.45 -8.56
CA THR A 143 4.47 -8.86 -8.69
C THR A 143 5.19 -9.34 -7.44
N GLN A 144 4.90 -10.57 -7.05
CA GLN A 144 5.55 -11.24 -5.94
C GLN A 144 5.53 -12.75 -6.18
N ARG A 145 6.62 -13.43 -5.84
CA ARG A 145 6.81 -14.86 -6.14
C ARG A 145 6.90 -15.69 -4.88
N ALA A 146 6.29 -16.87 -4.93
CA ALA A 146 6.49 -17.93 -3.95
C ALA A 146 6.60 -19.27 -4.69
N GLY A 147 7.79 -19.88 -4.67
CA GLY A 147 8.08 -21.06 -5.46
C GLY A 147 8.00 -20.79 -6.97
N ASP A 148 7.13 -21.52 -7.67
CA ASP A 148 6.90 -21.41 -9.11
C ASP A 148 5.68 -20.54 -9.48
N VAL A 149 4.98 -19.98 -8.48
CA VAL A 149 3.78 -19.14 -8.68
C VAL A 149 4.12 -17.67 -8.45
N TRP A 150 3.70 -16.83 -9.40
CA TRP A 150 3.60 -15.39 -9.23
C TRP A 150 2.18 -15.03 -8.81
N THR A 151 2.05 -14.27 -7.73
CA THR A 151 0.80 -13.57 -7.41
C THR A 151 0.98 -12.12 -7.81
N VAL A 152 0.22 -11.68 -8.80
CA VAL A 152 0.23 -10.31 -9.30
C VAL A 152 -0.94 -9.55 -8.69
N VAL A 153 -0.64 -8.54 -7.88
CA VAL A 153 -1.64 -7.65 -7.28
C VAL A 153 -1.87 -6.50 -8.25
N VAL A 154 -3.06 -6.41 -8.81
CA VAL A 154 -3.52 -5.28 -9.62
C VAL A 154 -4.26 -4.31 -8.70
N TYR A 155 -3.77 -3.08 -8.62
CA TYR A 155 -4.48 -1.93 -8.08
C TYR A 155 -5.06 -1.15 -9.26
N ASP A 156 -6.39 -1.04 -9.33
CA ASP A 156 -7.11 -0.34 -10.39
C ASP A 156 -8.27 0.45 -9.76
N MET A 157 -7.99 1.67 -9.32
CA MET A 157 -8.94 2.45 -8.52
C MET A 157 -9.04 3.89 -8.96
N ILE A 158 -10.27 4.43 -8.97
CA ILE A 158 -10.48 5.88 -8.96
C ILE A 158 -9.80 6.45 -7.72
N ASP A 159 -9.07 7.55 -7.87
CA ASP A 159 -8.22 8.14 -6.83
C ASP A 159 -9.03 8.41 -5.56
N ALA A 160 -10.23 9.01 -5.70
CA ALA A 160 -11.12 9.29 -4.58
C ALA A 160 -11.59 8.01 -3.85
N THR A 161 -11.87 6.93 -4.58
CA THR A 161 -12.25 5.64 -4.00
C THR A 161 -11.04 4.99 -3.31
N GLY A 162 -9.87 5.03 -3.93
CA GLY A 162 -8.62 4.55 -3.36
C GLY A 162 -8.25 5.26 -2.06
N GLU A 163 -8.33 6.59 -2.03
CA GLU A 163 -8.09 7.41 -0.83
C GLU A 163 -9.10 7.09 0.28
N LYS A 164 -10.39 7.01 -0.06
CA LYS A 164 -11.44 6.65 0.88
C LYS A 164 -11.25 5.27 1.49
N ARG A 165 -10.77 4.31 0.69
CA ARG A 165 -10.62 2.90 1.03
C ARG A 165 -9.19 2.49 1.35
N LEU A 166 -8.28 3.45 1.57
CA LEU A 166 -6.85 3.18 1.72
C LEU A 166 -6.55 2.12 2.79
N ALA A 167 -7.23 2.17 3.94
CA ALA A 167 -7.05 1.19 5.01
C ALA A 167 -7.50 -0.23 4.61
N ALA A 168 -8.60 -0.33 3.85
CA ALA A 168 -9.10 -1.60 3.34
C ALA A 168 -8.17 -2.17 2.25
N VAL A 169 -7.65 -1.32 1.37
CA VAL A 169 -6.63 -1.70 0.37
C VAL A 169 -5.36 -2.22 1.07
N GLN A 170 -4.86 -1.47 2.05
CA GLN A 170 -3.70 -1.87 2.85
C GLN A 170 -3.94 -3.19 3.59
N LEU A 171 -5.14 -3.40 4.13
CA LEU A 171 -5.51 -4.67 4.76
C LEU A 171 -5.35 -5.86 3.80
N VAL A 172 -5.80 -5.73 2.54
CA VAL A 172 -5.61 -6.78 1.53
C VAL A 172 -4.12 -7.02 1.30
N PHE A 173 -3.34 -5.97 1.05
CA PHE A 173 -1.94 -6.09 0.66
C PHE A 173 -1.04 -6.56 1.81
N ASP A 174 -1.22 -6.01 3.01
CA ASP A 174 -0.46 -6.38 4.20
C ASP A 174 -0.90 -7.72 4.78
N ARG A 175 -1.99 -8.32 4.32
CA ARG A 175 -2.41 -9.67 4.74
C ARG A 175 -2.34 -10.69 3.62
N LEU A 176 -1.89 -10.33 2.43
CA LEU A 176 -1.62 -11.26 1.34
C LEU A 176 -0.33 -12.02 1.63
N LEU A 177 -0.47 -13.29 1.98
CA LEU A 177 0.62 -14.17 2.39
C LEU A 177 0.68 -15.41 1.49
N PRO A 178 1.88 -15.92 1.16
CA PRO A 178 2.02 -17.12 0.34
C PRO A 178 1.29 -18.31 0.96
N LYS A 179 0.90 -19.27 0.13
CA LYS A 179 0.28 -20.51 0.59
C LYS A 179 1.17 -21.20 1.63
N GLY A 180 0.59 -21.49 2.81
CA GLY A 180 1.29 -22.15 3.91
C GLY A 180 2.26 -21.26 4.70
N PHE A 181 2.40 -19.99 4.34
CA PHE A 181 3.25 -19.07 5.11
C PHE A 181 2.58 -18.71 6.45
N THR A 182 3.36 -18.79 7.52
CA THR A 182 2.95 -18.36 8.85
C THR A 182 3.88 -17.24 9.30
N ARG A 183 3.32 -16.05 9.55
CA ARG A 183 4.10 -14.93 10.12
C ARG A 183 4.70 -15.32 11.46
N GLU A 184 5.93 -14.87 11.69
CA GLU A 184 6.55 -14.98 13.00
C GLU A 184 5.66 -14.31 14.06
N SER A 185 5.45 -15.01 15.17
CA SER A 185 4.76 -14.49 16.34
C SER A 185 5.70 -14.49 17.54
N PHE A 186 5.76 -13.34 18.21
CA PHE A 186 6.49 -13.18 19.47
C PHE A 186 5.62 -13.51 20.70
N ALA A 187 4.33 -13.83 20.51
CA ALA A 187 3.45 -14.21 21.61
C ALA A 187 3.99 -15.45 22.34
N GLY A 188 4.09 -15.36 23.67
CA GLY A 188 4.62 -16.44 24.51
C GLY A 188 6.14 -16.68 24.39
N ARG A 189 6.86 -15.93 23.55
CA ARG A 189 8.32 -16.02 23.46
C ARG A 189 8.97 -15.35 24.67
N LYS A 190 10.02 -15.97 25.19
CA LYS A 190 10.85 -15.35 26.24
C LYS A 190 11.63 -14.18 25.63
N VAL A 191 11.50 -13.00 26.23
CA VAL A 191 12.25 -11.80 25.83
C VAL A 191 13.74 -12.09 25.95
N ALA A 192 14.48 -11.94 24.86
CA ALA A 192 15.92 -12.05 24.85
C ALA A 192 16.57 -10.83 25.53
N THR A 193 17.61 -11.05 26.32
CA THR A 193 18.45 -9.95 26.82
C THR A 193 19.21 -9.34 25.65
N LEU A 194 19.28 -8.00 25.58
CA LEU A 194 20.14 -7.33 24.62
C LEU A 194 21.56 -7.27 25.18
N ASP A 195 22.32 -8.33 24.91
CA ASP A 195 23.75 -8.41 25.22
C ASP A 195 24.59 -7.61 24.21
N ALA A 196 25.87 -7.42 24.53
CA ALA A 196 26.80 -6.67 23.69
C ALA A 196 26.89 -7.21 22.25
N ALA A 197 26.80 -8.52 22.05
CA ALA A 197 26.87 -9.13 20.73
C ALA A 197 25.63 -8.79 19.88
N ARG A 198 24.42 -8.80 20.47
CA ARG A 198 23.19 -8.38 19.78
C ARG A 198 23.21 -6.88 19.47
N LEU A 199 23.71 -6.05 20.38
CA LEU A 199 23.85 -4.62 20.16
C LEU A 199 24.84 -4.30 19.04
N ALA A 200 25.99 -5.00 18.99
CA ALA A 200 26.94 -4.86 17.88
C ALA A 200 26.32 -5.24 16.53
N ARG A 201 25.53 -6.33 16.48
CA ARG A 201 24.80 -6.72 15.27
C ARG A 201 23.78 -5.66 14.83
N LEU A 202 23.10 -5.02 15.77
CA LEU A 202 22.19 -3.92 15.47
C LEU A 202 22.93 -2.71 14.91
N SER A 203 24.08 -2.36 15.49
CA SER A 203 24.94 -1.28 14.98
C SER A 203 25.36 -1.53 13.54
N THR A 204 25.89 -2.74 13.25
CA THR A 204 26.28 -3.12 11.89
C THR A 204 25.10 -3.07 10.92
N PHE A 205 23.94 -3.61 11.32
CA PHE A 205 22.72 -3.53 10.51
C PHE A 205 22.32 -2.08 10.21
N THR A 206 22.40 -1.19 11.22
CA THR A 206 22.04 0.22 11.07
C THR A 206 22.96 0.91 10.07
N GLU A 207 24.28 0.72 10.19
CA GLU A 207 25.27 1.30 9.27
C GLU A 207 25.09 0.78 7.83
N GLN A 208 24.85 -0.53 7.66
CA GLN A 208 24.59 -1.12 6.34
C GLN A 208 23.32 -0.56 5.72
N ALA A 209 22.22 -0.52 6.46
CA ALA A 209 20.95 0.03 5.98
C ALA A 209 21.09 1.53 5.63
N MET A 210 21.86 2.30 6.41
CA MET A 210 22.14 3.70 6.11
C MET A 210 22.88 3.88 4.79
N GLN A 211 23.89 3.04 4.52
CA GLN A 211 24.64 3.06 3.26
C GLN A 211 23.75 2.69 2.08
N GLU A 212 22.97 1.62 2.21
CA GLU A 212 22.06 1.15 1.15
C GLU A 212 20.97 2.17 0.80
N LEU A 213 20.44 2.87 1.82
CA LEU A 213 19.34 3.82 1.67
C LEU A 213 19.80 5.27 1.52
N GLY A 214 21.10 5.55 1.57
CA GLY A 214 21.65 6.90 1.50
C GLY A 214 21.21 7.80 2.66
N ILE A 215 21.00 7.24 3.85
CA ILE A 215 20.56 7.97 5.04
C ILE A 215 21.79 8.62 5.72
N PRO A 216 21.85 9.96 5.84
CA PRO A 216 23.06 10.64 6.35
C PRO A 216 23.37 10.34 7.82
N GLY A 217 22.35 10.26 8.67
CA GLY A 217 22.50 10.08 10.11
C GLY A 217 21.27 9.45 10.75
N VAL A 218 21.51 8.60 11.75
CA VAL A 218 20.47 7.91 12.52
C VAL A 218 20.84 7.95 14.00
N ALA A 219 19.86 8.19 14.86
CA ALA A 219 20.00 7.98 16.31
C ALA A 219 19.11 6.81 16.74
N VAL A 220 19.65 5.89 17.54
CA VAL A 220 18.93 4.71 18.02
C VAL A 220 19.00 4.65 19.55
N GLY A 221 17.84 4.63 20.18
CA GLY A 221 17.69 4.39 21.62
C GLY A 221 16.87 3.12 21.89
N ILE A 222 17.34 2.25 22.78
CA ILE A 222 16.62 1.04 23.19
C ILE A 222 16.44 1.03 24.70
N VAL A 223 15.18 0.86 25.11
CA VAL A 223 14.79 0.68 26.51
C VAL A 223 14.38 -0.78 26.72
N GLN A 224 15.04 -1.48 27.65
CA GLN A 224 14.67 -2.82 28.08
C GLN A 224 14.47 -2.83 29.60
N LYS A 225 13.29 -3.28 30.05
CA LYS A 225 12.91 -3.34 31.48
C LYS A 225 13.10 -1.99 32.20
N GLY A 226 12.66 -0.91 31.57
CA GLY A 226 12.73 0.44 32.12
C GLY A 226 14.13 1.07 32.14
N LYS A 227 15.14 0.42 31.56
CA LYS A 227 16.51 0.95 31.47
C LYS A 227 16.91 1.16 30.03
N VAL A 228 17.59 2.27 29.74
CA VAL A 228 18.28 2.48 28.47
C VAL A 228 19.44 1.49 28.41
N VAL A 229 19.38 0.55 27.46
CA VAL A 229 20.43 -0.48 27.25
C VAL A 229 21.28 -0.19 26.03
N PHE A 230 20.84 0.75 25.18
CA PHE A 230 21.57 1.23 24.02
C PHE A 230 21.11 2.65 23.69
N ALA A 231 22.05 3.54 23.41
CA ALA A 231 21.79 4.90 22.93
C ALA A 231 23.03 5.33 22.14
N ASP A 232 22.91 5.38 20.81
CA ASP A 232 24.03 5.73 19.95
C ASP A 232 23.57 6.44 18.68
N GLY A 233 24.50 7.18 18.07
CA GLY A 233 24.32 7.89 16.82
C GLY A 233 25.27 7.40 15.75
N PHE A 234 24.74 7.26 14.54
CA PHE A 234 25.42 6.75 13.37
C PHE A 234 25.45 7.81 12.27
N GLY A 235 26.49 7.77 11.44
CA GLY A 235 26.69 8.72 10.35
C GLY A 235 26.94 10.14 10.86
N VAL A 236 26.35 11.12 10.18
CA VAL A 236 26.53 12.55 10.46
C VAL A 236 25.20 13.23 10.75
N ARG A 237 25.22 14.20 11.67
CA ARG A 237 24.08 15.04 12.02
C ARG A 237 23.76 16.04 10.92
N GLU A 238 24.78 16.51 10.20
CA GLU A 238 24.67 17.50 9.13
C GLU A 238 25.59 17.12 7.97
N LEU A 239 25.10 17.23 6.74
CA LEU A 239 25.90 16.93 5.55
C LEU A 239 27.11 17.86 5.45
N GLY A 240 28.28 17.28 5.19
CA GLY A 240 29.54 18.02 5.11
C GLY A 240 30.20 18.32 6.45
N LYS A 241 29.58 17.94 7.58
CA LYS A 241 30.17 18.08 8.91
C LYS A 241 30.45 16.72 9.56
N PRO A 242 31.47 16.61 10.43
CA PRO A 242 31.89 15.32 10.97
C PRO A 242 31.09 14.87 12.20
N GLU A 243 30.27 15.74 12.80
CA GLU A 243 29.60 15.41 14.06
C GLU A 243 28.51 14.37 13.83
N LYS A 244 28.49 13.33 14.68
CA LYS A 244 27.43 12.34 14.71
C LYS A 244 26.18 12.89 15.39
N PRO A 245 25.00 12.34 15.10
CA PRO A 245 23.85 12.52 15.98
C PRO A 245 24.19 12.06 17.41
N ASP A 246 23.61 12.70 18.40
CA ASP A 246 23.77 12.35 19.82
C ASP A 246 22.44 12.51 20.57
N ALA A 247 22.46 12.31 21.89
CA ALA A 247 21.28 12.42 22.75
C ALA A 247 20.64 13.83 22.77
N SER A 248 21.36 14.86 22.33
CA SER A 248 20.87 16.25 22.24
C SER A 248 20.37 16.61 20.84
N THR A 249 20.58 15.74 19.86
CA THR A 249 20.19 15.98 18.47
C THR A 249 18.68 15.88 18.30
N LEU A 250 18.06 16.97 17.86
CA LEU A 250 16.62 17.04 17.61
C LEU A 250 16.31 16.63 16.17
N PHE A 251 15.32 15.73 16.03
CA PHE A 251 14.76 15.32 14.73
C PHE A 251 13.31 15.75 14.63
N MET A 252 12.84 16.07 13.42
CA MET A 252 11.41 16.18 13.16
C MET A 252 10.79 14.78 13.18
N VAL A 253 10.11 14.42 14.27
CA VAL A 253 9.55 13.06 14.48
C VAL A 253 8.20 12.82 13.78
N ALA A 254 7.71 13.79 13.01
CA ALA A 254 6.50 13.70 12.18
C ALA A 254 5.28 13.12 12.94
N SER A 255 4.62 12.09 12.41
CA SER A 255 3.38 11.53 12.98
C SER A 255 3.51 10.93 14.37
N ASN A 256 4.72 10.72 14.90
CA ASN A 256 4.91 10.33 16.30
C ASN A 256 4.33 11.36 17.28
N THR A 257 4.23 12.64 16.87
CA THR A 257 3.61 13.71 17.67
C THR A 257 2.15 13.41 18.03
N LYS A 258 1.40 12.64 17.21
CA LYS A 258 -0.02 12.34 17.48
C LYS A 258 -0.23 11.50 18.74
N ALA A 259 0.71 10.61 19.06
CA ALA A 259 0.68 9.86 20.31
C ALA A 259 0.83 10.78 21.52
N LEU A 260 1.69 11.81 21.42
CA LEU A 260 1.86 12.82 22.45
C LEU A 260 0.60 13.68 22.60
N THR A 261 -0.01 14.12 21.49
CA THR A 261 -1.30 14.83 21.51
C THR A 261 -2.40 13.99 22.17
N THR A 262 -2.47 12.70 21.86
CA THR A 262 -3.43 11.78 22.47
C THR A 262 -3.19 11.62 23.97
N LEU A 263 -1.92 11.51 24.38
CA LEU A 263 -1.53 11.45 25.80
C LEU A 263 -1.92 12.75 26.54
N MET A 264 -1.70 13.91 25.93
CA MET A 264 -2.11 15.20 26.49
C MET A 264 -3.62 15.26 26.73
N LEU A 265 -4.43 14.87 25.74
CA LEU A 265 -5.89 14.77 25.92
C LEU A 265 -6.26 13.78 27.03
N ALA A 266 -5.62 12.61 27.07
CA ALA A 266 -5.87 11.62 28.10
C ALA A 266 -5.56 12.14 29.51
N LYS A 267 -4.50 12.95 29.67
CA LYS A 267 -4.15 13.61 30.94
C LYS A 267 -5.19 14.64 31.37
N LEU A 268 -5.77 15.39 30.43
CA LEU A 268 -6.84 16.34 30.71
C LEU A 268 -8.14 15.64 31.10
N VAL A 269 -8.44 14.51 30.45
CA VAL A 269 -9.57 13.64 30.82
C VAL A 269 -9.37 13.03 32.21
N GLU A 270 -8.19 12.51 32.52
CA GLU A 270 -7.82 12.01 33.86
C GLU A 270 -7.97 13.10 34.93
N ALA A 271 -7.62 14.34 34.60
CA ALA A 271 -7.78 15.50 35.48
C ALA A 271 -9.21 16.08 35.52
N ASN A 272 -10.21 15.39 34.94
CA ASN A 272 -11.61 15.82 34.87
C ASN A 272 -11.83 17.21 34.24
N ARG A 273 -10.95 17.64 33.33
CA ARG A 273 -11.13 18.92 32.60
C ARG A 273 -12.24 18.84 31.56
N PHE A 274 -12.40 17.66 30.94
CA PHE A 274 -13.49 17.26 30.04
C PHE A 274 -13.48 15.74 29.90
N GLY A 275 -14.45 15.16 29.18
CA GLY A 275 -14.51 13.73 28.88
C GLY A 275 -14.28 13.42 27.39
N TRP A 276 -14.07 12.14 27.07
CA TRP A 276 -13.97 11.68 25.68
C TRP A 276 -15.24 11.91 24.85
N GLU A 277 -16.39 11.96 25.52
CA GLU A 277 -17.71 12.24 24.94
C GLU A 277 -18.07 13.73 24.98
N THR A 278 -17.16 14.61 25.43
CA THR A 278 -17.40 16.06 25.41
C THR A 278 -17.43 16.55 23.96
N PRO A 279 -18.43 17.36 23.56
CA PRO A 279 -18.45 17.99 22.24
C PRO A 279 -17.22 18.88 22.03
N VAL A 280 -16.57 18.78 20.87
CA VAL A 280 -15.37 19.59 20.58
C VAL A 280 -15.70 21.08 20.61
N THR A 281 -16.87 21.46 20.11
CA THR A 281 -17.35 22.85 20.07
C THR A 281 -17.55 23.49 21.45
N SER A 282 -17.68 22.71 22.54
CA SER A 282 -17.72 23.29 23.89
C SER A 282 -16.34 23.68 24.41
N LEU A 283 -15.27 23.12 23.82
CA LEU A 283 -13.87 23.39 24.19
C LEU A 283 -13.20 24.34 23.19
N LEU A 284 -13.54 24.20 21.91
CA LEU A 284 -13.03 24.98 20.79
C LEU A 284 -14.23 25.52 19.97
N PRO A 285 -14.84 26.66 20.37
CA PRO A 285 -16.05 27.18 19.72
C PRO A 285 -15.91 27.50 18.23
N SER A 286 -14.69 27.73 17.76
CA SER A 286 -14.37 27.97 16.34
C SER A 286 -14.26 26.69 15.50
N PHE A 287 -14.30 25.51 16.13
CA PHE A 287 -14.19 24.22 15.43
C PHE A 287 -15.31 24.03 14.40
N LYS A 288 -14.92 23.57 13.22
CA LYS A 288 -15.82 23.23 12.12
C LYS A 288 -15.31 21.99 11.41
N LEU A 289 -16.24 21.11 11.02
CA LEU A 289 -15.99 19.96 10.16
C LEU A 289 -17.25 19.67 9.35
N GLY A 290 -17.13 19.60 8.03
CA GLY A 290 -18.27 19.36 7.15
C GLY A 290 -19.33 20.45 7.30
N ASP A 291 -20.59 20.03 7.51
CA ASP A 291 -21.69 20.95 7.79
C ASP A 291 -21.91 21.18 9.30
N THR A 292 -22.92 21.99 9.64
CA THR A 292 -23.26 22.31 11.04
C THR A 292 -23.71 21.08 11.83
N ALA A 293 -24.38 20.12 11.19
CA ALA A 293 -24.84 18.91 11.85
C ALA A 293 -23.68 17.97 12.17
N ILE A 294 -22.72 17.80 11.26
CA ILE A 294 -21.49 17.05 11.45
C ILE A 294 -20.65 17.70 12.54
N THR A 295 -20.43 19.02 12.45
CA THR A 295 -19.65 19.79 13.43
C THR A 295 -20.16 19.57 14.86
N ARG A 296 -21.48 19.54 15.08
CA ARG A 296 -22.09 19.32 16.40
C ARG A 296 -21.93 17.89 16.93
N GLN A 297 -21.71 16.91 16.05
CA GLN A 297 -21.53 15.50 16.43
C GLN A 297 -20.08 15.15 16.78
N VAL A 298 -19.12 16.03 16.51
CA VAL A 298 -17.70 15.76 16.82
C VAL A 298 -17.47 15.84 18.33
N LEU A 299 -16.93 14.76 18.88
CA LEU A 299 -16.57 14.60 20.29
C LEU A 299 -15.05 14.52 20.39
N VAL A 300 -14.48 14.73 21.57
CA VAL A 300 -13.01 14.69 21.76
C VAL A 300 -12.39 13.38 21.23
N LYS A 301 -13.02 12.22 21.47
CA LYS A 301 -12.54 10.92 20.94
C LYS A 301 -12.48 10.87 19.41
N HIS A 302 -13.36 11.61 18.74
CA HIS A 302 -13.45 11.64 17.29
C HIS A 302 -12.24 12.33 16.63
N LEU A 303 -11.50 13.17 17.38
CA LEU A 303 -10.31 13.85 16.89
C LEU A 303 -9.10 12.91 16.70
N ILE A 304 -9.10 11.75 17.37
CA ILE A 304 -7.94 10.83 17.41
C ILE A 304 -8.25 9.40 16.91
N CYS A 305 -9.53 9.05 16.71
CA CYS A 305 -9.92 7.69 16.33
C CYS A 305 -9.76 7.39 14.82
N ALA A 306 -9.53 8.41 13.98
CA ALA A 306 -9.57 8.29 12.52
C ALA A 306 -10.90 7.66 12.00
N CYS A 307 -12.01 7.99 12.67
CA CYS A 307 -13.32 7.35 12.48
C CYS A 307 -14.44 8.34 12.10
N THR A 308 -14.12 9.59 11.78
CA THR A 308 -15.11 10.61 11.37
C THR A 308 -15.45 10.57 9.88
N GLY A 309 -14.76 9.72 9.12
CA GLY A 309 -14.86 9.67 7.67
C GLY A 309 -14.09 10.77 6.95
N LEU A 310 -13.23 11.52 7.64
CA LEU A 310 -12.41 12.55 7.02
C LEU A 310 -11.14 11.93 6.40
N PRO A 311 -10.96 11.99 5.06
CA PRO A 311 -9.74 11.50 4.43
C PRO A 311 -8.54 12.38 4.77
N ARG A 312 -7.37 11.90 4.34
CA ARG A 312 -6.14 12.68 4.35
C ARG A 312 -6.24 13.80 3.31
N GLN A 313 -6.07 15.06 3.75
CA GLN A 313 -6.01 16.23 2.89
C GLN A 313 -4.91 17.16 3.42
N ASP A 314 -3.70 16.96 2.90
CA ASP A 314 -2.51 17.65 3.40
C ASP A 314 -1.95 18.67 2.41
N LEU A 315 -2.44 18.73 1.17
CA LEU A 315 -1.80 19.52 0.11
C LEU A 315 -1.85 21.02 0.41
N GLU A 316 -2.98 21.52 0.89
CA GLU A 316 -3.15 22.90 1.32
C GLU A 316 -2.12 23.23 2.41
N TRP A 317 -2.00 22.37 3.42
CA TRP A 317 -1.01 22.55 4.48
C TRP A 317 0.43 22.49 3.95
N LEU A 318 0.72 21.57 3.02
CA LEU A 318 2.06 21.40 2.44
C LEU A 318 2.46 22.58 1.55
N PHE A 319 1.53 23.21 0.83
CA PHE A 319 1.83 24.36 -0.02
C PHE A 319 1.84 25.67 0.76
N GLU A 320 1.05 25.79 1.83
CA GLU A 320 0.94 27.01 2.65
C GLU A 320 1.79 26.98 3.93
N PHE A 321 2.64 25.95 4.12
CA PHE A 321 3.32 25.68 5.39
C PHE A 321 4.12 26.86 5.97
N LYS A 322 4.61 27.79 5.12
CA LYS A 322 5.39 28.95 5.54
C LYS A 322 4.58 29.96 6.34
N ASP A 323 3.30 30.10 5.99
CA ASP A 323 2.37 31.08 6.58
C ASP A 323 1.29 30.38 7.43
N ALA A 324 1.42 29.08 7.63
CA ALA A 324 0.46 28.28 8.38
C ALA A 324 0.43 28.69 9.86
N THR A 325 -0.75 29.06 10.34
CA THR A 325 -1.02 29.32 11.76
C THR A 325 -1.99 28.26 12.29
N PRO A 326 -2.09 28.11 13.62
CA PRO A 326 -3.16 27.33 14.24
C PRO A 326 -4.56 27.58 13.66
N GLU A 327 -4.91 28.86 13.52
CA GLU A 327 -6.21 29.28 13.02
C GLU A 327 -6.35 28.98 11.54
N SER A 328 -5.29 29.09 10.73
CA SER A 328 -5.36 28.71 9.31
C SER A 328 -5.59 27.22 9.15
N ALA A 329 -4.91 26.37 9.93
CA ALA A 329 -5.11 24.93 9.90
C ALA A 329 -6.56 24.53 10.27
N LEU A 330 -7.14 25.18 11.29
CA LEU A 330 -8.55 24.95 11.66
C LEU A 330 -9.54 25.49 10.63
N ARG A 331 -9.23 26.62 9.97
CA ARG A 331 -10.04 27.14 8.86
C ARG A 331 -10.03 26.16 7.68
N THR A 332 -8.87 25.63 7.31
CA THR A 332 -8.75 24.61 6.26
C THR A 332 -9.51 23.35 6.64
N LEU A 333 -9.38 22.85 7.88
CA LEU A 333 -10.20 21.73 8.37
C LEU A 333 -11.71 22.01 8.20
N GLY A 334 -12.14 23.24 8.48
CA GLY A 334 -13.53 23.66 8.37
C GLY A 334 -14.09 23.66 6.94
N THR A 335 -13.26 23.61 5.89
CA THR A 335 -13.71 23.47 4.50
C THR A 335 -13.84 22.02 4.06
N MET A 336 -13.26 21.08 4.81
CA MET A 336 -13.19 19.67 4.44
C MET A 336 -14.53 18.95 4.70
N GLN A 337 -14.84 17.99 3.83
CA GLN A 337 -16.05 17.17 3.92
C GLN A 337 -15.68 15.71 4.19
N PRO A 338 -16.33 15.06 5.18
CA PRO A 338 -16.24 13.61 5.32
C PRO A 338 -16.72 12.88 4.07
N THR A 339 -16.04 11.78 3.74
CA THR A 339 -16.35 10.92 2.59
C THR A 339 -17.13 9.66 2.98
N SER A 340 -17.35 9.48 4.28
CA SER A 340 -18.08 8.35 4.87
C SER A 340 -18.78 8.76 6.17
N LYS A 341 -19.66 7.89 6.67
CA LYS A 341 -20.32 8.08 7.97
C LYS A 341 -19.33 7.82 9.12
N PHE A 342 -19.65 8.33 10.30
CA PHE A 342 -18.87 8.05 11.51
C PHE A 342 -18.83 6.54 11.78
N GLY A 343 -17.62 6.03 12.05
CA GLY A 343 -17.36 4.62 12.30
C GLY A 343 -17.46 3.71 11.06
N GLN A 344 -17.83 4.23 9.88
CA GLN A 344 -18.01 3.41 8.68
C GLN A 344 -16.68 2.89 8.13
N THR A 345 -15.65 3.73 8.09
CA THR A 345 -14.32 3.34 7.64
C THR A 345 -13.25 4.10 8.39
N PHE A 346 -12.09 3.46 8.56
CA PHE A 346 -10.91 4.12 9.08
C PHE A 346 -10.33 5.06 8.02
N GLN A 347 -10.17 6.34 8.37
CA GLN A 347 -9.56 7.35 7.50
C GLN A 347 -8.59 8.23 8.30
N TYR A 348 -7.32 8.10 7.97
CA TYR A 348 -6.24 8.85 8.59
C TYR A 348 -6.31 10.33 8.18
N SER A 349 -6.27 11.25 9.16
CA SER A 349 -6.31 12.69 8.90
C SER A 349 -5.36 13.45 9.83
N ASN A 350 -4.42 14.21 9.25
CA ASN A 350 -3.56 15.10 10.03
C ASN A 350 -4.32 16.31 10.60
N PRO A 351 -5.20 17.00 9.84
CA PRO A 351 -5.99 18.11 10.38
C PRO A 351 -6.83 17.76 11.63
N MET A 352 -7.40 16.54 11.69
CA MET A 352 -8.13 16.09 12.90
C MET A 352 -7.20 15.97 14.11
N ALA A 353 -6.00 15.41 13.93
CA ALA A 353 -5.01 15.32 14.99
C ALA A 353 -4.47 16.71 15.41
N ALA A 354 -4.39 17.66 14.47
CA ALA A 354 -4.06 19.05 14.81
C ALA A 354 -5.17 19.69 15.67
N ALA A 355 -6.45 19.51 15.29
CA ALA A 355 -7.59 19.94 16.10
C ALA A 355 -7.60 19.30 17.50
N ALA A 356 -7.14 18.04 17.63
CA ALA A 356 -6.94 17.39 18.92
C ALA A 356 -5.95 18.16 19.79
N GLY A 357 -4.84 18.63 19.22
CA GLY A 357 -3.87 19.49 19.90
C GLY A 357 -4.50 20.78 20.41
N TYR A 358 -5.15 21.53 19.52
CA TYR A 358 -5.80 22.80 19.90
C TYR A 358 -6.93 22.66 20.91
N THR A 359 -7.63 21.52 20.90
CA THR A 359 -8.68 21.23 21.89
C THR A 359 -8.10 20.99 23.29
N GLY A 360 -6.86 20.48 23.38
CA GLY A 360 -6.20 20.20 24.64
C GLY A 360 -5.50 21.40 25.30
N GLY A 361 -5.32 22.51 24.57
CA GLY A 361 -4.63 23.71 25.06
C GLY A 361 -3.21 23.82 24.57
#